data_AF-A0A3M6ABD3-F1
#
_entry.id   AF-A0A3M6ABD3-F1
#
_cell.length_a   1.000
_cell.length_b   1.000
_cell.length_c   1.000
_cell.angle_alpha   90.00
_cell.angle_beta   90.00
_cell.angle_gamma   90.00
#
_symmetry.space_group_name_H-M   'P 1'
#
loop_
_entity.id
_entity.type
_entity.pdbx_description
1 polymer ?
#
loop_
_entity_poly.entity_id
_entity_poly.type
_entity_poly.pdbx_seq_one_letter_code
_entity_poly.pdbx_strand_id
1 'polypeptide(L)' 'MINLTGGSLAIGTALAGSLVTPSSGNLGVTLPATVPNGAAVAYQ' A
#
# COMPACT_ATOMS: atom_id res chain seq x y z
N MET A 1 -6.43 15.10 -7.27
CA MET A 1 -6.03 13.78 -6.75
C MET A 1 -5.19 14.03 -5.51
N ILE A 2 -5.55 13.48 -4.34
CA ILE A 2 -4.81 13.67 -3.07
C ILE A 2 -3.80 12.54 -2.95
N ASN A 3 -2.55 12.86 -2.60
CA ASN A 3 -1.51 11.88 -2.34
C ASN A 3 -1.61 11.38 -0.89
N LEU A 4 -2.29 10.25 -0.68
CA LEU A 4 -2.51 9.65 0.64
C LEU A 4 -1.31 8.82 1.16
N THR A 5 -0.36 8.48 0.27
CA THR A 5 0.76 7.58 0.59
C THR A 5 2.10 8.31 0.75
N GLY A 6 2.25 9.52 0.20
CA GLY A 6 3.53 10.26 0.09
C GLY A 6 4.29 10.61 1.37
N GLY A 7 3.79 10.25 2.55
CA GLY A 7 4.50 10.44 3.83
C GLY A 7 3.84 9.72 5.01
N SER A 8 2.86 8.85 4.75
CA SER A 8 2.13 8.15 5.80
C SER A 8 2.79 6.81 6.11
N LEU A 9 3.18 6.60 7.37
CA LEU A 9 3.67 5.31 7.87
C LEU A 9 2.55 4.29 8.09
N ALA A 10 1.29 4.67 7.86
CA ALA A 10 0.12 3.82 8.07
C ALA A 10 -0.66 3.53 6.78
N ILE A 11 -0.21 4.05 5.63
CA ILE A 11 -0.89 3.89 4.34
C ILE A 11 0.12 3.54 3.26
N GLY A 12 -0.11 2.42 2.59
CA GLY A 12 0.68 1.96 1.45
C GLY A 12 -0.16 1.83 0.17
N THR A 13 0.51 1.41 -0.90
CA THR A 13 -0.05 1.14 -2.21
C THR A 13 -0.07 -0.36 -2.46
N ALA A 14 -1.20 -0.90 -2.90
CA ALA A 14 -1.27 -2.28 -3.37
C ALA A 14 -0.52 -2.44 -4.70
N LEU A 15 0.45 -3.36 -4.75
CA LEU A 15 1.22 -3.67 -5.94
C LEU A 15 1.47 -5.18 -6.02
N ALA A 16 0.94 -5.82 -7.07
CA ALA A 16 1.11 -7.25 -7.35
C ALA A 16 0.74 -8.15 -6.15
N GLY A 17 -0.35 -7.81 -5.45
CA GLY A 17 -0.80 -8.54 -4.26
C GLY A 17 0.04 -8.31 -3.01
N SER A 18 0.97 -7.35 -3.03
CA SER A 18 1.75 -6.93 -1.87
C SER A 18 1.46 -5.47 -1.49
N LEU A 19 1.63 -5.14 -0.22
CA LEU A 19 1.58 -3.76 0.25
C LEU A 19 2.95 -3.09 0.16
N VAL A 20 3.05 -2.01 -0.62
CA VAL A 20 4.27 -1.23 -0.82
C VAL A 20 4.10 0.17 -0.26
N THR A 21 5.00 0.59 0.61
CA THR A 21 5.00 1.94 1.18
C THR A 21 6.13 2.77 0.59
N PRO A 22 5.98 4.10 0.50
CA PRO A 22 7.08 4.95 0.04
C PRO A 22 8.27 5.01 1.01
N SER A 23 8.05 4.79 2.30
CA SER A 23 9.09 4.91 3.33
C SER A 23 9.88 3.63 3.57
N SER A 24 9.23 2.47 3.47
CA SER A 24 9.82 1.16 3.83
C SER A 24 9.81 0.15 2.68
N GLY A 25 9.26 0.50 1.51
CA GLY A 25 9.21 -0.40 0.36
C GLY A 25 8.16 -1.49 0.54
N ASN A 26 8.43 -2.70 0.06
CA ASN A 26 7.49 -3.81 0.19
C ASN A 26 7.47 -4.32 1.64
N LEU A 27 6.30 -4.33 2.27
CA LEU A 27 6.11 -4.78 3.65
C LEU A 27 5.96 -6.30 3.80
N GLY A 28 5.91 -7.05 2.70
CA GLY A 28 5.67 -8.51 2.75
C GLY A 28 4.26 -8.90 3.21
N VAL A 29 3.35 -7.94 3.27
CA VAL A 29 1.92 -8.18 3.57
C VAL A 29 1.23 -8.65 2.30
N THR A 30 0.73 -9.88 2.32
CA THR A 30 -0.11 -10.42 1.25
C THR A 30 -1.50 -9.80 1.29
N LEU A 31 -1.88 -9.14 0.20
CA LEU A 31 -3.21 -8.55 0.04
C LEU A 31 -4.17 -9.54 -0.65
N PRO A 32 -5.46 -9.54 -0.29
CA PRO A 32 -6.47 -10.31 -1.01
C PRO A 32 -6.51 -9.94 -2.49
N ALA A 33 -6.81 -10.91 -3.36
CA ALA A 33 -6.92 -10.71 -4.81
C ALA A 33 -8.00 -9.67 -5.21
N THR A 34 -8.92 -9.36 -4.30
CA THR A 34 -9.95 -8.32 -4.50
C THR A 34 -9.40 -6.90 -4.40
N VAL A 35 -8.19 -6.71 -3.86
CA VAL A 35 -7.56 -5.39 -3.76
C VAL A 35 -6.83 -5.09 -5.08
N PRO A 36 -7.28 -4.10 -5.87
CA PRO A 36 -6.67 -3.81 -7.16
C PRO A 36 -5.31 -3.11 -6.99
N ASN A 37 -4.44 -3.31 -7.98
CA ASN A 37 -3.17 -2.57 -8.05
C ASN A 37 -3.42 -1.06 -8.10
N GLY A 38 -2.64 -0.31 -7.32
CA GLY A 38 -2.77 1.14 -7.17
C GLY A 38 -3.77 1.60 -6.09
N ALA A 39 -4.47 0.67 -5.42
CA ALA A 39 -5.30 1.01 -4.27
C ALA A 39 -4.45 1.55 -3.10
N ALA A 40 -4.97 2.56 -2.41
CA ALA A 40 -4.44 2.99 -1.12
C ALA A 40 -4.98 2.07 -0.01
N VAL A 41 -4.10 1.51 0.80
CA VAL A 41 -4.43 0.53 1.85
C VAL A 41 -3.88 1.03 3.18
N ALA A 42 -4.74 1.16 4.19
CA ALA A 42 -4.34 1.44 5.55
C ALA A 42 -3.95 0.15 6.28
N TYR A 43 -2.90 0.20 7.10
CA TYR A 43 -2.38 -0.94 7.85
C TYR A 43 -1.88 -0.50 9.24
N GLN A 44 -1.74 -1.45 10.17
CA GLN A 44 -1.11 -1.27 11.48
C GLN A 44 -0.13 -2.44 11.72
#